data_AF-A0A356X5R0-F1
#
_entry.id   AF-A0A356X5R0-F1
#
_cell.length_a   1.000
_cell.length_b   1.000
_cell.length_c   1.000
_cell.angle_alpha   90.00
_cell.angle_beta   90.00
_cell.angle_gamma   90.00
#
_symmetry.space_group_name_H-M   'P 1'
#
loop_
_entity.id
_entity.type
_entity.pdbx_description
1 polymer ?
#
loop_
_entity_poly.entity_id
_entity_poly.type
_entity_poly.pdbx_seq_one_letter_code
_entity_poly.pdbx_strand_id
1 'polypeptide(L)'
;LDPDHPNVYAPGKRPFHTIIPGFVMKDGKPIMSFGNMGGAYQPIGHISILTNVIDFGMNIQQAGDAFRWEHSGSTQPTDDLSETLTT
;
A
#
# COMPACT_ATOMS: atom_id res chain seq x y z
N LEU A 1 16.77 -10.77 14.63
CA LEU A 1 16.91 -10.94 13.16
C LEU A 1 16.72 -12.42 12.89
N ASP A 2 15.58 -12.78 12.32
CA ASP A 2 15.29 -14.16 11.93
C ASP A 2 16.16 -14.52 10.69
N PRO A 3 17.08 -15.49 10.79
CA PRO A 3 17.92 -15.93 9.67
C PRO A 3 17.12 -16.50 8.51
N ASP A 4 15.94 -17.05 8.76
CA ASP A 4 15.10 -17.72 7.78
C ASP A 4 14.14 -16.74 7.08
N HIS A 5 14.08 -15.48 7.52
CA HIS A 5 13.20 -14.47 6.94
C HIS A 5 13.65 -14.10 5.50
N PRO A 6 12.73 -14.08 4.51
CA PRO A 6 13.08 -13.79 3.12
C PRO A 6 13.82 -12.45 2.91
N ASN A 7 13.55 -11.46 3.76
CA ASN A 7 14.21 -10.15 3.76
C ASN A 7 15.35 -10.01 4.80
N VAL A 8 15.95 -11.11 5.27
CA VAL A 8 17.13 -11.06 6.14
C VAL A 8 18.28 -10.29 5.49
N TYR A 9 19.06 -9.56 6.29
CA TYR A 9 20.22 -8.79 5.84
C TYR A 9 21.28 -9.68 5.17
N ALA A 10 21.85 -9.20 4.06
CA ALA A 10 23.05 -9.77 3.45
C ALA A 10 23.84 -8.69 2.69
N PRO A 11 25.19 -8.74 2.67
CA PRO A 11 26.00 -7.79 1.90
C PRO A 11 25.61 -7.78 0.42
N GLY A 12 25.35 -6.60 -0.14
CA GLY A 12 24.94 -6.43 -1.55
C GLY A 12 23.50 -6.83 -1.89
N LYS A 13 22.71 -7.35 -0.93
CA LYS A 13 21.29 -7.67 -1.13
C LYS A 13 20.46 -6.38 -1.15
N ARG A 14 19.57 -6.26 -2.14
CA ARG A 14 18.56 -5.20 -2.15
C ARG A 14 17.49 -5.51 -1.10
N PRO A 15 17.21 -4.59 -0.16
CA PRO A 15 16.15 -4.82 0.81
C PRO A 15 14.78 -4.76 0.11
N PHE A 16 13.78 -5.34 0.76
CA PHE A 16 12.39 -5.01 0.47
C PHE A 16 12.20 -3.48 0.48
N HIS A 17 11.62 -2.95 -0.59
CA HIS A 17 11.33 -1.53 -0.74
C HIS A 17 9.83 -1.30 -0.78
N THR A 18 9.40 -0.27 -0.07
CA THR A 18 7.99 0.16 -0.03
C THR A 18 7.61 1.07 -1.18
N ILE A 19 8.58 1.60 -1.93
CA ILE A 19 8.35 2.56 -3.02
C ILE A 19 7.67 1.87 -4.19
N ILE A 20 6.45 2.30 -4.49
CA ILE A 20 5.65 1.80 -5.61
C ILE A 20 5.06 2.97 -6.41
N PRO A 21 5.64 3.38 -7.55
CA PRO A 21 4.97 4.30 -8.48
C PRO A 21 3.94 3.55 -9.34
N GLY A 22 2.76 4.14 -9.52
CA GLY A 22 1.64 3.54 -10.25
C GLY A 22 1.40 4.19 -11.61
N PHE A 23 0.96 3.38 -12.59
CA PHE A 23 0.58 3.86 -13.92
C PHE A 23 -0.59 3.05 -14.46
N VAL A 24 -1.66 3.73 -14.90
CA VAL A 24 -2.89 3.11 -15.41
C VAL A 24 -2.93 3.23 -16.93
N MET A 25 -3.18 2.09 -17.56
CA MET A 25 -3.40 1.96 -19.00
C MET A 25 -4.83 1.43 -19.23
N LYS A 26 -5.49 1.89 -20.29
CA LYS A 26 -6.75 1.32 -20.77
C LYS A 26 -6.70 1.24 -22.30
N ASP A 27 -7.00 0.06 -22.84
CA ASP A 27 -7.00 -0.19 -24.29
C ASP A 27 -5.69 0.25 -24.98
N GLY A 28 -4.56 -0.03 -24.33
CA GLY A 28 -3.21 0.34 -24.81
C GLY A 28 -2.87 1.82 -24.69
N LYS A 29 -3.74 2.65 -24.11
CA LYS A 29 -3.52 4.10 -23.96
C LYS A 29 -3.25 4.48 -22.50
N PRO A 30 -2.33 5.42 -22.23
CA PRO A 30 -2.09 5.94 -20.89
C PRO A 30 -3.29 6.76 -20.41
N ILE A 31 -3.77 6.47 -19.21
CA ILE A 31 -4.90 7.18 -18.60
C ILE A 31 -4.43 8.06 -17.44
N MET A 32 -3.53 7.55 -16.59
CA MET A 32 -3.09 8.27 -15.39
C MET A 32 -1.77 7.72 -14.84
N SER A 33 -0.84 8.59 -14.46
CA SER A 33 0.24 8.27 -13.53
C SER A 33 -0.16 8.68 -12.11
N PHE A 34 0.13 7.85 -11.12
CA PHE A 34 -0.23 8.14 -9.74
C PHE A 34 0.80 7.59 -8.76
N GLY A 35 0.79 8.14 -7.56
CA GLY A 35 1.62 7.72 -6.46
C GLY A 35 1.06 8.28 -5.18
N ASN A 36 1.29 7.56 -4.09
CA ASN A 36 0.91 8.00 -2.77
C ASN A 36 2.07 7.68 -1.82
N MET A 37 2.49 8.65 -1.01
CA MET A 37 3.53 8.45 -0.01
C MET A 37 2.97 7.69 1.20
N GLY A 38 3.81 6.98 1.95
CA GLY A 38 3.39 6.33 3.20
C GLY A 38 4.05 5.00 3.57
N GLY A 39 5.22 4.63 3.04
CA GLY A 39 5.87 3.38 3.42
C GLY A 39 4.98 2.14 3.19
N ALA A 40 4.65 1.39 4.24
CA ALA A 40 3.77 0.22 4.13
C ALA A 40 2.32 0.57 3.76
N TYR A 41 1.90 1.83 3.92
CA TYR A 41 0.57 2.31 3.53
C TYR A 41 0.39 2.48 2.02
N GLN A 42 1.48 2.59 1.25
CA GLN A 42 1.40 2.90 -0.19
C GLN A 42 0.42 1.99 -0.96
N PRO A 43 0.39 0.66 -0.76
CA PRO A 43 -0.54 -0.22 -1.47
C PRO A 43 -2.02 0.08 -1.17
N ILE A 44 -2.35 0.39 0.09
CA ILE A 44 -3.73 0.73 0.49
C ILE A 44 -4.13 2.10 -0.08
N GLY A 45 -3.22 3.07 -0.05
CA GLY A 45 -3.46 4.37 -0.69
C GLY A 45 -3.65 4.26 -2.21
N HIS A 46 -2.88 3.39 -2.87
CA HIS A 46 -3.01 3.11 -4.31
C HIS A 46 -4.38 2.56 -4.66
N ILE A 47 -4.84 1.50 -3.97
CA ILE A 47 -6.14 0.91 -4.26
C ILE A 47 -7.29 1.87 -3.94
N SER A 48 -7.15 2.69 -2.90
CA SER A 48 -8.16 3.70 -2.55
C SER A 48 -8.36 4.71 -3.70
N ILE A 49 -7.27 5.24 -4.27
CA ILE A 49 -7.33 6.17 -5.41
C ILE A 49 -7.90 5.47 -6.65
N LEU A 50 -7.45 4.25 -6.95
CA LEU A 50 -7.92 3.50 -8.11
C LEU A 50 -9.41 3.16 -8.04
N THR A 51 -9.89 2.68 -6.91
CA THR A 51 -11.32 2.39 -6.69
C THR A 51 -12.17 3.66 -6.80
N ASN A 52 -11.71 4.79 -6.24
CA ASN A 52 -12.42 6.05 -6.37
C ASN A 52 -12.55 6.52 -7.83
N VAL A 53 -11.49 6.38 -8.63
CA VAL A 53 -11.51 6.79 -10.04
C VAL A 53 -12.27 5.79 -10.93
N ILE A 54 -12.01 4.49 -10.76
CA ILE A 54 -12.51 3.44 -11.67
C ILE A 54 -13.92 2.99 -11.29
N ASP A 55 -14.14 2.69 -10.01
CA ASP A 55 -15.40 2.10 -9.55
C ASP A 55 -16.44 3.17 -9.19
N PHE A 56 -16.01 4.26 -8.55
CA PHE A 56 -16.89 5.36 -8.14
C PHE A 56 -16.95 6.53 -9.14
N GLY A 57 -16.15 6.50 -10.21
CA GLY A 57 -16.17 7.52 -11.26
C GLY A 57 -15.79 8.93 -10.80
N MET A 58 -15.05 9.04 -9.69
CA MET A 58 -14.61 10.32 -9.15
C MET A 58 -13.55 10.96 -10.04
N ASN A 59 -13.52 12.30 -10.08
CA ASN A 59 -12.37 13.00 -10.65
C ASN A 59 -11.13 12.89 -9.73
N ILE A 60 -9.95 13.24 -10.24
CA ILE A 60 -8.67 13.05 -9.51
C ILE A 60 -8.66 13.81 -8.16
N GLN A 61 -9.20 15.02 -8.10
CA GLN A 61 -9.25 15.80 -6.86
C GLN A 61 -10.18 15.12 -5.83
N GLN A 62 -11.39 14.75 -6.27
CA GLN A 62 -12.35 14.02 -5.43
C GLN A 62 -11.79 12.69 -4.93
N ALA A 63 -11.14 11.92 -5.80
CA ALA A 63 -10.53 10.65 -5.45
C ALA A 63 -9.39 10.81 -4.42
N GLY A 64 -8.66 11.91 -4.50
CA GLY A 64 -7.62 12.28 -3.55
C GLY A 64 -8.16 12.73 -2.20
N ASP A 65 -9.23 13.55 -2.20
CA ASP A 65 -9.85 14.13 -0.99
C ASP A 65 -10.78 13.16 -0.25
N ALA A 66 -11.21 12.10 -0.92
CA ALA A 66 -12.04 11.07 -0.32
C ALA A 66 -11.36 10.44 0.91
N PHE A 67 -12.20 10.00 1.85
CA PHE A 67 -11.74 9.29 3.05
C PHE A 67 -10.85 8.10 2.68
N ARG A 68 -9.79 7.90 3.47
CA ARG A 68 -8.89 6.76 3.35
C ARG A 68 -8.78 6.03 4.67
N TRP A 69 -8.54 4.74 4.58
CA TRP A 69 -8.32 3.87 5.72
C TRP A 69 -6.91 3.29 5.63
N GLU A 70 -6.35 2.90 6.76
CA GLU A 70 -5.12 2.12 6.84
C GLU A 70 -5.36 0.90 7.71
N HIS A 71 -4.67 -0.19 7.37
CA HIS A 71 -4.58 -1.36 8.24
C HIS A 71 -3.18 -1.36 8.84
N SER A 72 -3.11 -1.35 10.17
CA SER A 72 -1.87 -1.39 10.94
C SER A 72 -1.88 -2.62 11.85
N GLY A 73 -0.68 -3.11 12.18
CA GLY A 73 -0.51 -4.32 12.98
C GLY A 73 -0.30 -5.58 12.15
N SER A 74 -0.53 -6.74 12.77
CA SER A 74 -0.24 -8.03 12.14
C SER A 74 -1.19 -8.34 10.98
N THR A 75 -0.64 -8.99 9.96
CA THR A 75 -1.42 -9.56 8.86
C THR A 75 -1.93 -10.97 9.18
N GLN A 76 -1.56 -11.51 10.34
CA GLN A 76 -2.00 -12.82 10.80
C GLN A 76 -3.24 -12.69 11.69
N PRO A 77 -4.40 -13.23 11.25
CA PRO A 77 -5.66 -13.06 11.96
C PRO A 77 -5.74 -13.79 13.31
N THR A 78 -4.75 -14.63 13.61
CA THR A 78 -4.68 -15.45 14.82
C THR A 78 -3.63 -14.99 15.83
N ASP A 79 -2.97 -13.86 15.58
CA ASP A 79 -1.95 -13.39 16.51
C ASP A 79 -2.58 -13.00 17.84
N ASP A 80 -1.85 -13.31 18.92
CA ASP A 80 -2.26 -12.95 20.27
C ASP A 80 -2.28 -11.42 20.40
N LEU A 81 -3.46 -10.87 20.67
CA LEU A 81 -3.68 -9.43 20.79
C LEU A 81 -3.09 -8.85 22.08
N SER A 82 -2.54 -9.69 22.97
CA SER A 82 -1.93 -9.29 24.24
C SER A 82 -0.81 -8.25 24.09
N GLU A 83 -0.11 -8.20 22.96
CA GLU A 83 0.94 -7.20 22.69
C GLU A 83 0.40 -5.86 22.16
N THR A 84 -0.82 -5.83 21.62
CA THR A 84 -1.45 -4.62 21.03
C THR A 84 -2.49 -3.96 21.93
N LEU A 85 -3.05 -4.70 22.89
CA LEU A 85 -4.02 -4.21 23.85
C LEU A 85 -3.29 -3.91 25.18
N THR A 86 -2.74 -2.70 25.33
CA THR A 86 -2.35 -2.19 26.65
C THR A 86 -3.59 -1.77 27.44
N THR A 87 -3.71 -2.25 28.68
CA THR A 87 -4.67 -1.76 29.69
C THR A 87 -4.45 -0.30 30.05
#